data_AF-A0A0D9NR97-F1
#
_entry.id   AF-A0A0D9NR97-F1
#
_cell.length_a   1.000
_cell.length_b   1.000
_cell.length_c   1.000
_cell.angle_alpha   90.00
_cell.angle_beta   90.00
_cell.angle_gamma   90.00
#
_symmetry.space_group_name_H-M   'P 1'
#
loop_
_entity.id
_entity.type
_entity.pdbx_description
1 polymer ?
#
loop_
_entity_poly.entity_id
_entity_poly.type
_entity_poly.pdbx_seq_one_letter_code
_entity_poly.pdbx_strand_id
1 'polypeptide(L)'
;MCSTASLPQPAPNAESPAPSNADSVNEAGQTIQRDADNSIQDAATPGLVTVAKACVRSDFVQFLETNLSRWCQHGLWGRERSSGHMARVDKYEKLQTAYSYICQLDARMKDDAIRSRMAMVFLHLEFEKTCRECRSSHPGEAKTKTMMGRGRGKISSMIDGILENTHPSWRFANAREKGEMRTNFHNQKRYGKRWWILVNTLGCGILLLCSSSLVGMIRNTTVTATTLAAIARVIQVVHSDLMSILHLANPIAEKLFHNHGYQDYDTKQLLEKLRVFGSISVGQARANGGNAGDEWRQ
;
A
#
# COMPACT_ATOMS: atom_id res chain seq x y z
N MET A 1 -13.16 -73.38 -43.18
CA MET A 1 -14.58 -73.60 -43.52
C MET A 1 -15.24 -72.24 -43.65
N CYS A 2 -16.01 -72.07 -44.73
CA CYS A 2 -16.57 -70.86 -45.37
C CYS A 2 -17.41 -69.93 -44.45
N SER A 3 -17.30 -68.59 -44.58
CA SER A 3 -18.16 -67.64 -45.35
C SER A 3 -19.51 -67.32 -44.67
N THR A 4 -20.10 -66.11 -44.66
CA THR A 4 -19.88 -64.82 -45.37
C THR A 4 -20.82 -63.72 -44.82
N ALA A 5 -20.52 -62.46 -45.19
CA ALA A 5 -21.43 -61.34 -45.51
C ALA A 5 -21.98 -60.45 -44.37
N SER A 6 -22.11 -59.12 -44.49
CA SER A 6 -21.67 -58.12 -45.49
C SER A 6 -21.86 -56.71 -44.90
N LEU A 7 -21.04 -55.73 -45.34
CA LEU A 7 -21.29 -54.28 -45.23
C LEU A 7 -22.29 -53.82 -46.32
N PRO A 8 -22.92 -52.62 -46.17
CA PRO A 8 -22.60 -51.54 -47.11
C PRO A 8 -22.56 -50.11 -46.52
N GLN A 9 -22.23 -49.18 -47.42
CA GLN A 9 -21.59 -47.85 -47.37
C GLN A 9 -22.39 -46.60 -46.87
N PRO A 10 -21.72 -45.40 -46.78
CA PRO A 10 -22.21 -44.17 -46.14
C PRO A 10 -22.64 -43.01 -47.08
N ALA A 11 -23.08 -41.90 -46.45
CA ALA A 11 -23.25 -40.47 -46.88
C ALA A 11 -24.73 -39.96 -46.89
N PRO A 12 -25.04 -38.64 -46.72
CA PRO A 12 -24.19 -37.46 -46.95
C PRO A 12 -24.21 -36.32 -45.91
N ASN A 13 -23.30 -35.38 -46.13
CA ASN A 13 -23.15 -34.07 -45.50
C ASN A 13 -24.39 -33.17 -45.62
N ALA A 14 -24.61 -32.32 -44.61
CA ALA A 14 -25.25 -31.02 -44.77
C ALA A 14 -24.56 -29.99 -43.86
N GLU A 15 -24.26 -28.84 -44.47
CA GLU A 15 -23.54 -27.68 -43.95
C GLU A 15 -24.28 -26.92 -42.82
N SER A 16 -23.49 -26.45 -41.83
CA SER A 16 -23.43 -25.14 -41.14
C SER A 16 -24.64 -24.18 -41.06
N PRO A 17 -24.77 -23.32 -40.01
CA PRO A 17 -23.69 -22.41 -39.60
C PRO A 17 -23.43 -22.23 -38.10
N ALA A 18 -22.20 -21.79 -37.83
CA ALA A 18 -21.74 -21.25 -36.56
C ALA A 18 -22.47 -19.96 -36.15
N PRO A 19 -22.40 -19.59 -34.86
CA PRO A 19 -22.25 -18.20 -34.47
C PRO A 19 -20.79 -17.94 -34.06
N SER A 20 -20.17 -17.05 -34.82
CA SER A 20 -19.15 -16.12 -34.36
C SER A 20 -19.62 -15.37 -33.11
N ASN A 21 -18.79 -15.27 -32.07
CA ASN A 21 -18.23 -13.99 -31.62
C ASN A 21 -17.41 -14.14 -30.34
N ALA A 22 -16.32 -13.37 -30.33
CA ALA A 22 -15.48 -13.06 -29.20
C ALA A 22 -16.23 -12.26 -28.11
N ASP A 23 -15.57 -12.12 -26.96
CA ASP A 23 -15.81 -11.08 -25.95
C ASP A 23 -17.10 -11.19 -25.12
N SER A 24 -17.11 -11.99 -24.04
CA SER A 24 -18.16 -11.86 -23.01
C SER A 24 -17.73 -12.16 -21.57
N VAL A 25 -16.46 -12.47 -21.32
CA VAL A 25 -15.98 -12.71 -19.94
C VAL A 25 -15.60 -11.39 -19.22
N ASN A 26 -15.47 -10.29 -19.94
CA ASN A 26 -15.04 -9.00 -19.39
C ASN A 26 -16.20 -8.06 -19.02
N GLU A 27 -17.40 -8.24 -19.58
CA GLU A 27 -18.55 -7.37 -19.30
C GLU A 27 -19.19 -7.68 -17.94
N ALA A 28 -19.34 -8.95 -17.57
CA ALA A 28 -19.97 -9.31 -16.29
C ALA A 28 -19.17 -8.80 -15.06
N GLY A 29 -17.84 -8.87 -15.11
CA GLY A 29 -16.97 -8.33 -14.07
C GLY A 29 -16.98 -6.79 -14.02
N GLN A 30 -17.07 -6.13 -15.18
CA GLN A 30 -17.16 -4.67 -15.26
C GLN A 30 -18.53 -4.13 -14.82
N THR A 31 -19.63 -4.83 -15.12
CA THR A 31 -20.98 -4.43 -14.70
C THR A 31 -21.14 -4.56 -13.18
N ILE A 32 -20.68 -5.67 -12.57
CA ILE A 32 -20.72 -5.84 -11.11
C ILE A 32 -19.87 -4.80 -10.39
N GLN A 33 -18.69 -4.47 -10.93
CA GLN A 33 -17.83 -3.44 -10.38
C GLN A 33 -18.47 -2.04 -10.52
N ARG A 34 -19.06 -1.72 -11.68
CA ARG A 34 -19.77 -0.45 -11.91
C ARG A 34 -20.99 -0.27 -11.01
N ASP A 35 -21.78 -1.32 -10.80
CA ASP A 35 -22.96 -1.26 -9.94
C ASP A 35 -22.58 -1.04 -8.46
N ALA A 36 -21.50 -1.70 -8.02
CA ALA A 36 -20.94 -1.48 -6.68
C ALA A 36 -20.34 -0.07 -6.53
N ASP A 37 -19.67 0.45 -7.56
CA ASP A 37 -19.09 1.79 -7.56
C ASP A 37 -20.18 2.87 -7.57
N ASN A 38 -21.25 2.70 -8.35
CA ASN A 38 -22.42 3.61 -8.35
C ASN A 38 -23.14 3.61 -6.99
N SER A 39 -23.34 2.45 -6.37
CA SER A 39 -23.92 2.36 -5.03
C SER A 39 -23.06 3.06 -3.96
N ILE A 40 -21.73 3.06 -4.12
CA ILE A 40 -20.82 3.77 -3.21
C ILE A 40 -20.85 5.28 -3.46
N GLN A 41 -21.00 5.75 -4.70
CA GLN A 41 -21.20 7.17 -4.98
C GLN A 41 -22.44 7.70 -4.27
N ASP A 42 -23.53 6.92 -4.29
CA ASP A 42 -24.78 7.29 -3.62
C ASP A 42 -24.74 7.14 -2.09
N ALA A 43 -23.92 6.21 -1.57
CA ALA A 43 -23.80 5.94 -0.13
C ALA A 43 -22.71 6.78 0.58
N ALA A 44 -21.87 7.51 -0.16
CA ALA A 44 -20.79 8.29 0.44
C ALA A 44 -21.35 9.52 1.18
N THR A 45 -21.14 9.59 2.50
CA THR A 45 -21.57 10.75 3.28
C THR A 45 -20.79 12.01 2.88
N PRO A 46 -21.41 13.21 2.86
CA PRO A 46 -20.72 14.45 2.49
C PRO A 46 -19.46 14.73 3.32
N GLY A 47 -19.47 14.34 4.60
CA GLY A 47 -18.30 14.44 5.48
C GLY A 47 -17.14 13.56 5.02
N LEU A 48 -17.42 12.31 4.62
CA LEU A 48 -16.40 11.39 4.13
C LEU A 48 -15.80 11.86 2.79
N VAL A 49 -16.63 12.40 1.89
CA VAL A 49 -16.20 12.99 0.62
C VAL A 49 -15.24 14.16 0.85
N THR A 50 -15.57 15.02 1.81
CA THR A 50 -14.73 16.18 2.18
C THR A 50 -13.38 15.73 2.76
N VAL A 51 -13.40 14.76 3.67
CA VAL A 51 -12.18 14.20 4.27
C VAL A 51 -11.30 13.53 3.20
N ALA A 52 -11.91 12.76 2.29
CA ALA A 52 -11.21 12.12 1.18
C ALA A 52 -10.50 13.13 0.28
N LYS A 53 -11.17 14.25 -0.04
CA LYS A 53 -10.59 15.33 -0.85
C LYS A 53 -9.33 15.92 -0.21
N ALA A 54 -9.32 16.04 1.12
CA ALA A 54 -8.20 16.60 1.88
C ALA A 54 -7.03 15.61 2.12
N CYS A 55 -7.11 14.37 1.61
CA CYS A 55 -6.09 13.35 1.85
C CYS A 55 -4.84 13.50 0.97
N VAL A 56 -4.97 14.14 -0.19
CA VAL A 56 -3.84 14.47 -1.07
C VAL A 56 -3.43 15.91 -0.82
N ARG A 57 -2.12 16.17 -0.75
CA ARG A 57 -1.59 17.52 -0.55
C ARG A 57 -1.94 18.42 -1.74
N SER A 58 -2.31 19.66 -1.49
CA SER A 58 -2.70 20.62 -2.53
C SER A 58 -1.51 21.17 -3.32
N ASP A 59 -0.34 21.24 -2.70
CA ASP A 59 0.92 21.72 -3.28
C ASP A 59 1.73 20.61 -3.99
N PHE A 60 1.06 19.54 -4.44
CA PHE A 60 1.72 18.34 -4.97
C PHE A 60 2.67 18.62 -6.14
N VAL A 61 2.34 19.59 -7.01
CA VAL A 61 3.20 20.01 -8.13
C VAL A 61 4.50 20.60 -7.62
N GLN A 62 4.43 21.67 -6.83
CA GLN A 62 5.61 22.34 -6.26
C GLN A 62 6.46 21.37 -5.43
N PHE A 63 5.79 20.51 -4.66
CA PHE A 63 6.44 19.49 -3.86
C PHE A 63 7.26 18.51 -4.73
N LEU A 64 6.68 18.02 -5.82
CA LEU A 64 7.37 17.11 -6.74
C LEU A 64 8.48 17.81 -7.52
N GLU A 65 8.26 19.04 -8.00
CA GLU A 65 9.29 19.85 -8.68
C GLU A 65 10.55 19.99 -7.83
N THR A 66 10.37 20.20 -6.52
CA THR A 66 11.48 20.38 -5.58
C THR A 66 12.25 19.08 -5.30
N ASN A 67 11.58 17.92 -5.35
CA ASN A 67 12.13 16.68 -4.79
C ASN A 67 12.44 15.58 -5.82
N LEU A 68 11.72 15.55 -6.94
CA LEU A 68 11.71 14.41 -7.85
C LEU A 68 13.06 14.18 -8.52
N SER A 69 13.77 15.24 -8.90
CA SER A 69 15.12 15.16 -9.49
C SER A 69 16.10 14.46 -8.55
N ARG A 70 16.12 14.90 -7.28
CA ARG A 70 16.95 14.31 -6.21
C ARG A 70 16.61 12.83 -6.00
N TRP A 71 15.32 12.49 -5.99
CA TRP A 71 14.89 11.10 -5.80
C TRP A 71 15.23 10.21 -7.00
N CYS A 72 15.18 10.72 -8.23
CA CYS A 72 15.59 9.95 -9.40
C CYS A 72 17.12 9.75 -9.41
N GLN A 73 17.90 10.71 -8.93
CA GLN A 73 19.36 10.58 -8.87
C GLN A 73 19.85 9.65 -7.76
N HIS A 74 19.21 9.66 -6.59
CA HIS A 74 19.75 9.03 -5.38
C HIS A 74 18.81 8.02 -4.71
N GLY A 75 17.58 7.88 -5.20
CA GLY A 75 16.53 7.11 -4.55
C GLY A 75 16.06 7.75 -3.26
N LEU A 76 15.18 7.03 -2.55
CA LEU A 76 14.77 7.41 -1.20
C LEU A 76 15.64 6.77 -0.12
N TRP A 77 16.31 5.65 -0.39
CA TRP A 77 16.99 4.87 0.65
C TRP A 77 18.49 5.18 0.77
N GLY A 78 19.03 6.02 -0.11
CA GLY A 78 20.46 6.32 -0.18
C GLY A 78 21.35 5.10 -0.45
N ARG A 79 22.66 5.25 -0.27
CA ARG A 79 23.65 4.14 -0.32
C ARG A 79 23.54 3.20 0.90
N GLU A 80 22.61 3.48 1.82
CA GLU A 80 22.49 2.86 3.15
C GLU A 80 21.86 1.47 3.15
N ARG A 81 21.27 1.00 2.03
CA ARG A 81 20.93 -0.44 1.90
C ARG A 81 22.16 -1.35 1.94
N SER A 82 23.36 -0.79 1.90
CA SER A 82 24.64 -1.48 1.93
C SER A 82 25.35 -1.27 3.28
N SER A 83 24.75 -1.69 4.39
CA SER A 83 25.56 -1.94 5.60
C SER A 83 25.44 -3.41 5.99
N GLY A 84 26.50 -4.14 5.63
CA GLY A 84 26.70 -5.50 6.06
C GLY A 84 26.89 -5.55 7.56
N HIS A 85 26.02 -6.29 8.23
CA HIS A 85 26.41 -7.00 9.43
C HIS A 85 26.46 -8.49 9.08
N MET A 86 27.68 -8.99 8.89
CA MET A 86 27.96 -10.41 8.97
C MET A 86 27.70 -10.86 10.41
N ALA A 87 26.54 -11.45 10.68
CA ALA A 87 26.32 -12.21 11.91
C ALA A 87 25.07 -13.09 11.77
N ARG A 88 25.29 -14.37 11.40
CA ARG A 88 24.30 -15.45 11.22
C ARG A 88 23.24 -15.17 10.14
N VAL A 89 22.97 -16.17 9.31
CA VAL A 89 21.76 -16.20 8.47
C VAL A 89 20.58 -16.33 9.44
N ASP A 90 20.09 -15.20 9.94
CA ASP A 90 18.92 -15.16 10.79
C ASP A 90 17.70 -15.51 9.92
N LYS A 91 16.88 -16.44 10.40
CA LYS A 91 15.64 -16.85 9.76
C LYS A 91 14.72 -15.65 9.46
N TYR A 92 14.87 -14.55 10.20
CA TYR A 92 14.07 -13.35 10.09
C TYR A 92 14.82 -12.15 9.53
N GLU A 93 15.94 -12.35 8.82
CA GLU A 93 16.83 -11.30 8.32
C GLU A 93 16.07 -10.14 7.64
N LYS A 94 15.18 -10.42 6.67
CA LYS A 94 14.44 -9.35 5.96
C LYS A 94 13.55 -8.52 6.87
N LEU A 95 12.89 -9.17 7.84
CA LEU A 95 12.04 -8.50 8.81
C LEU A 95 12.87 -7.68 9.81
N GLN A 96 14.01 -8.21 10.24
CA GLN A 96 14.97 -7.49 11.07
C GLN A 96 15.54 -6.27 10.32
N THR A 97 15.95 -6.43 9.06
CA THR A 97 16.41 -5.34 8.22
C THR A 97 15.32 -4.26 8.07
N ALA A 98 14.07 -4.65 7.79
CA ALA A 98 12.95 -3.71 7.70
C ALA A 98 12.75 -2.90 8.99
N TYR A 99 12.84 -3.56 10.16
CA TYR A 99 12.72 -2.88 11.44
C TYR A 99 13.92 -1.97 11.74
N SER A 100 15.14 -2.42 11.44
CA SER A 100 16.36 -1.64 11.65
C SER A 100 16.34 -0.31 10.87
N TYR A 101 15.76 -0.28 9.66
CA TYR A 101 15.59 0.97 8.92
C TYR A 101 14.70 1.96 9.65
N ILE A 102 13.62 1.50 10.28
CA ILE A 102 12.75 2.39 11.06
C ILE A 102 13.53 2.98 12.24
N CYS A 103 14.30 2.16 12.96
CA CYS A 103 15.14 2.64 14.07
C CYS A 103 16.20 3.64 13.60
N GLN A 104 16.83 3.42 12.45
CA GLN A 104 17.82 4.34 11.88
C GLN A 104 17.18 5.67 11.46
N LEU A 105 15.99 5.63 10.86
CA LEU A 105 15.24 6.83 10.50
C LEU A 105 14.84 7.65 11.74
N ASP A 106 14.35 6.99 12.79
CA ASP A 106 14.00 7.65 14.05
C ASP A 106 15.22 8.30 14.73
N ALA A 107 16.41 7.67 14.64
CA ALA A 107 17.63 8.15 15.29
C ALA A 107 18.41 9.22 14.50
N ARG A 108 18.50 9.11 13.16
CA ARG A 108 19.36 9.94 12.31
C ARG A 108 18.59 10.96 11.46
N MET A 109 17.33 10.69 11.16
CA MET A 109 16.58 11.36 10.09
C MET A 109 15.17 11.69 10.51
N LYS A 110 15.01 12.21 11.74
CA LYS A 110 13.72 12.47 12.43
C LYS A 110 12.63 13.12 11.56
N ASP A 111 13.01 13.77 10.45
CA ASP A 111 12.13 14.52 9.55
C ASP A 111 11.93 13.93 8.13
N ASP A 112 12.48 12.77 7.75
CA ASP A 112 12.14 12.15 6.45
C ASP A 112 10.83 11.37 6.51
N ALA A 113 9.73 12.11 6.51
CA ALA A 113 8.40 11.58 6.65
C ALA A 113 8.00 10.59 5.53
N ILE A 114 8.56 10.72 4.32
CA ILE A 114 8.28 9.79 3.21
C ILE A 114 8.95 8.45 3.48
N ARG A 115 10.25 8.45 3.78
CA ARG A 115 10.99 7.22 4.09
C ARG A 115 10.37 6.50 5.26
N SER A 116 9.98 7.22 6.32
CA SER A 116 9.33 6.60 7.48
C SER A 116 8.02 5.91 7.10
N ARG A 117 7.19 6.53 6.25
CA ARG A 117 5.95 5.90 5.74
C ARG A 117 6.23 4.62 4.96
N MET A 118 7.16 4.68 4.02
CA MET A 118 7.54 3.52 3.22
C MET A 118 8.16 2.41 4.07
N ALA A 119 9.00 2.76 5.06
CA ALA A 119 9.65 1.81 5.95
C ALA A 119 8.62 1.09 6.82
N MET A 120 7.62 1.80 7.34
CA MET A 120 6.50 1.21 8.07
C MET A 120 5.71 0.22 7.19
N VAL A 121 5.39 0.58 5.94
CA VAL A 121 4.72 -0.34 5.00
C VAL A 121 5.57 -1.58 4.73
N PHE A 122 6.87 -1.39 4.48
CA PHE A 122 7.81 -2.48 4.25
C PHE A 122 7.91 -3.43 5.45
N LEU A 123 8.00 -2.89 6.68
CA LEU A 123 7.94 -3.66 7.92
C LEU A 123 6.66 -4.50 8.01
N HIS A 124 5.51 -3.91 7.69
CA HIS A 124 4.24 -4.62 7.72
C HIS A 124 4.22 -5.80 6.73
N LEU A 125 4.65 -5.57 5.48
CA LEU A 125 4.68 -6.59 4.44
C LEU A 125 5.60 -7.76 4.78
N GLU A 126 6.83 -7.47 5.23
CA GLU A 126 7.79 -8.50 5.64
C GLU A 126 7.29 -9.24 6.90
N PHE A 127 6.60 -8.57 7.82
CA PHE A 127 6.00 -9.21 8.98
C PHE A 127 4.91 -10.21 8.58
N GLU A 128 3.98 -9.80 7.71
CA GLU A 128 2.90 -10.67 7.22
C GLU A 128 3.46 -11.86 6.44
N LYS A 129 4.47 -11.63 5.61
CA LYS A 129 5.18 -12.69 4.87
C LYS A 129 5.83 -13.69 5.83
N THR A 130 6.62 -13.20 6.79
CA THR A 130 7.29 -14.04 7.80
C THR A 130 6.27 -14.85 8.62
N CYS A 131 5.13 -14.24 8.97
CA CYS A 131 4.06 -14.93 9.68
C CYS A 131 3.39 -16.02 8.83
N ARG A 132 3.18 -15.79 7.53
CA ARG A 132 2.68 -16.82 6.59
C ARG A 132 3.65 -17.99 6.48
N GLU A 133 4.94 -17.71 6.29
CA GLU A 133 5.99 -18.73 6.21
C GLU A 133 6.06 -19.58 7.49
N CYS A 134 6.03 -18.92 8.66
CA CYS A 134 6.01 -19.61 9.95
C CYS A 134 4.80 -20.54 10.16
N ARG A 135 3.63 -20.18 9.60
CA ARG A 135 2.41 -20.99 9.64
C ARG A 135 2.46 -22.16 8.65
N SER A 136 2.96 -21.92 7.44
CA SER A 136 3.03 -22.93 6.38
C SER A 136 4.08 -24.03 6.63
N SER A 137 5.16 -23.72 7.36
CA SER A 137 6.26 -24.68 7.60
C SER A 137 5.91 -25.80 8.60
N HIS A 138 4.70 -25.81 9.19
CA HIS A 138 4.28 -26.83 10.18
C HIS A 138 2.84 -27.34 9.88
N PRO A 139 2.61 -28.07 8.78
CA PRO A 139 1.27 -28.62 8.45
C PRO A 139 0.80 -29.70 9.44
N GLY A 140 1.73 -30.31 10.20
CA GLY A 140 1.48 -31.53 10.99
C GLY A 140 1.08 -31.35 12.46
N GLU A 141 1.14 -30.15 13.04
CA GLU A 141 0.80 -29.94 14.47
C GLU A 141 -0.67 -29.54 14.71
N ALA A 142 -1.52 -29.63 13.69
CA ALA A 142 -2.91 -29.19 13.76
C ALA A 142 -3.86 -30.14 14.53
N LYS A 143 -3.41 -31.32 14.97
CA LYS A 143 -4.32 -32.34 15.54
C LYS A 143 -4.30 -32.55 17.05
N THR A 144 -3.44 -31.91 17.82
CA THR A 144 -3.52 -32.06 19.29
C THR A 144 -3.02 -30.82 20.04
N LYS A 145 -3.92 -30.28 20.87
CA LYS A 145 -3.76 -29.30 21.96
C LYS A 145 -4.15 -27.84 21.61
N THR A 146 -5.39 -27.53 22.01
CA THR A 146 -5.91 -26.24 22.50
C THR A 146 -5.37 -25.00 21.80
N MET A 147 -6.12 -24.63 20.78
CA MET A 147 -5.90 -23.65 19.73
C MET A 147 -6.11 -22.20 20.25
N MET A 148 -5.27 -21.69 21.14
CA MET A 148 -5.27 -20.24 21.47
C MET A 148 -3.93 -19.65 21.97
N GLY A 149 -3.00 -20.47 22.49
CA GLY A 149 -1.77 -19.95 23.14
C GLY A 149 -0.46 -20.11 22.35
N ARG A 150 -0.33 -21.14 21.51
CA ARG A 150 0.99 -21.57 20.98
C ARG A 150 1.58 -20.67 19.89
N GLY A 151 0.73 -20.10 19.03
CA GLY A 151 1.17 -19.19 17.96
C GLY A 151 1.63 -17.82 18.48
N ARG A 152 1.03 -17.34 19.58
CA ARG A 152 1.36 -16.05 20.20
C ARG A 152 2.74 -16.07 20.82
N GLY A 153 3.15 -17.18 21.43
CA GLY A 153 4.49 -17.37 21.98
C GLY A 153 5.59 -17.36 20.90
N LYS A 154 5.36 -18.02 19.75
CA LYS A 154 6.32 -18.07 18.64
C LYS A 154 6.52 -16.71 17.98
N ILE A 155 5.44 -15.96 17.74
CA ILE A 155 5.52 -14.59 17.20
C ILE A 155 6.19 -13.65 18.21
N SER A 156 5.87 -13.76 19.50
CA SER A 156 6.52 -12.95 20.53
C SER A 156 8.02 -13.23 20.61
N SER A 157 8.43 -14.51 20.59
CA SER A 157 9.85 -14.89 20.59
C SER A 157 10.58 -14.42 19.33
N MET A 158 9.92 -14.47 18.16
CA MET A 158 10.47 -13.90 16.92
C MET A 158 10.72 -12.40 17.05
N ILE A 159 9.73 -11.65 17.57
CA ILE A 159 9.89 -10.20 17.79
C ILE A 159 11.00 -9.93 18.80
N ASP A 160 11.08 -10.69 19.89
CA ASP A 160 12.14 -10.54 20.89
C ASP A 160 13.53 -10.78 20.30
N GLY A 161 13.68 -11.79 19.43
CA GLY A 161 14.93 -12.02 18.70
C GLY A 161 15.31 -10.85 17.78
N ILE A 162 14.35 -10.31 17.03
CA ILE A 162 14.57 -9.13 16.19
C ILE A 162 14.98 -7.92 17.04
N LEU A 163 14.30 -7.70 18.17
CA LEU A 163 14.60 -6.58 19.07
C LEU A 163 15.98 -6.73 19.70
N GLU A 164 16.36 -7.94 20.12
CA GLU A 164 17.69 -8.24 20.64
C GLU A 164 18.78 -7.94 19.62
N ASN A 165 18.57 -8.33 18.37
CA ASN A 165 19.56 -8.13 17.31
C ASN A 165 19.62 -6.68 16.80
N THR A 166 18.54 -5.92 16.95
CA THR A 166 18.46 -4.54 16.47
C THR A 166 18.91 -3.53 17.52
N HIS A 167 18.69 -3.82 18.81
CA HIS A 167 18.98 -2.91 19.92
C HIS A 167 20.10 -3.48 20.81
N PRO A 168 21.32 -2.93 20.76
CA PRO A 168 22.42 -3.36 21.65
C PRO A 168 22.06 -3.30 23.15
N SER A 169 21.19 -2.36 23.53
CA SER A 169 20.71 -2.19 24.91
C SER A 169 19.73 -3.28 25.36
N TRP A 170 19.16 -4.09 24.46
CA TRP A 170 18.14 -5.09 24.81
C TRP A 170 18.61 -6.07 25.89
N ARG A 171 19.87 -6.50 25.84
CA ARG A 171 20.41 -7.48 26.81
C ARG A 171 20.46 -6.92 28.23
N PHE A 172 20.67 -5.62 28.36
CA PHE A 172 20.77 -4.92 29.64
C PHE A 172 19.46 -4.25 30.06
N ALA A 173 18.49 -4.16 29.14
CA ALA A 173 17.21 -3.53 29.37
C ALA A 173 16.37 -4.30 30.40
N ASN A 174 15.76 -3.55 31.31
CA ASN A 174 14.81 -4.06 32.28
C ASN A 174 13.46 -4.41 31.61
N ALA A 175 12.54 -5.00 32.39
CA ALA A 175 11.24 -5.44 31.87
C ALA A 175 10.41 -4.30 31.25
N ARG A 176 10.49 -3.09 31.82
CA ARG A 176 9.78 -1.91 31.33
C ARG A 176 10.34 -1.45 29.98
N GLU A 177 11.66 -1.29 29.90
CA GLU A 177 12.35 -0.87 28.66
C GLU A 177 12.12 -1.85 27.51
N LYS A 178 12.16 -3.16 27.80
CA LYS A 178 11.79 -4.20 26.82
C LYS A 178 10.33 -4.09 26.40
N GLY A 179 9.43 -3.75 27.34
CA GLY A 179 8.03 -3.47 27.06
C GLY A 179 7.83 -2.26 26.13
N GLU A 180 8.60 -1.20 26.32
CA GLU A 180 8.59 0.00 25.48
C GLU A 180 9.09 -0.30 24.07
N MET A 181 10.19 -1.05 23.91
CA MET A 181 10.70 -1.48 22.59
C MET A 181 9.69 -2.35 21.83
N ARG A 182 9.04 -3.30 22.50
CA ARG A 182 7.96 -4.11 21.91
C ARG A 182 6.77 -3.25 21.48
N THR A 183 6.38 -2.30 22.33
CA THR A 183 5.29 -1.37 22.02
C THR A 183 5.62 -0.53 20.79
N ASN A 184 6.86 -0.03 20.70
CA ASN A 184 7.32 0.69 19.51
C ASN A 184 7.24 -0.19 18.26
N PHE A 185 7.80 -1.41 18.28
CA PHE A 185 7.70 -2.34 17.15
C PHE A 185 6.25 -2.55 16.70
N HIS A 186 5.35 -2.81 17.65
CA HIS A 186 3.93 -3.02 17.35
C HIS A 186 3.25 -1.77 16.79
N ASN A 187 3.58 -0.58 17.27
CA ASN A 187 3.06 0.68 16.75
C ASN A 187 3.52 0.92 15.31
N GLN A 188 4.82 0.77 15.03
CA GLN A 188 5.36 0.91 13.68
C GLN A 188 4.71 -0.07 12.70
N LYS A 189 4.57 -1.33 13.10
CA LYS A 189 3.84 -2.36 12.34
C LYS A 189 2.37 -1.99 12.14
N ARG A 190 1.69 -1.47 13.16
CA ARG A 190 0.29 -1.05 13.10
C ARG A 190 0.12 0.10 12.12
N TYR A 191 0.97 1.11 12.17
CA TYR A 191 0.95 2.23 11.23
C TYR A 191 1.27 1.77 9.80
N GLY A 192 2.21 0.85 9.64
CA GLY A 192 2.50 0.18 8.38
C GLY A 192 1.27 -0.50 7.77
N LYS A 193 0.54 -1.28 8.56
CA LYS A 193 -0.73 -1.89 8.14
C LYS A 193 -1.76 -0.84 7.70
N ARG A 194 -1.86 0.28 8.42
CA ARG A 194 -2.81 1.35 8.10
C ARG A 194 -2.46 2.06 6.80
N TRP A 195 -1.18 2.35 6.57
CA TRP A 195 -0.71 2.85 5.27
C TRP A 195 -0.97 1.85 4.16
N TRP A 196 -0.73 0.56 4.41
CA TRP A 196 -0.97 -0.50 3.44
C TRP A 196 -2.43 -0.57 2.97
N ILE A 197 -3.41 -0.32 3.83
CA ILE A 197 -4.83 -0.24 3.44
C ILE A 197 -5.04 0.80 2.32
N LEU A 198 -4.37 1.94 2.41
CA LEU A 198 -4.45 3.00 1.40
C LEU A 198 -3.67 2.61 0.15
N VAL A 199 -2.43 2.13 0.31
CA VAL A 199 -1.57 1.72 -0.81
C VAL A 199 -2.21 0.61 -1.64
N ASN A 200 -2.87 -0.35 -1.01
CA ASN A 200 -3.52 -1.46 -1.69
C ASN A 200 -4.70 -1.02 -2.59
N THR A 201 -5.27 0.16 -2.33
CA THR A 201 -6.41 0.70 -3.11
C THR A 201 -5.97 1.82 -4.05
N LEU A 202 -5.05 2.69 -3.62
CA LEU A 202 -4.67 3.93 -4.30
C LEU A 202 -3.29 3.87 -4.97
N GLY A 203 -2.49 2.85 -4.66
CA GLY A 203 -1.09 2.72 -5.08
C GLY A 203 -0.10 3.48 -4.19
N CYS A 204 1.20 3.35 -4.50
CA CYS A 204 2.29 3.91 -3.68
C CYS A 204 2.38 5.44 -3.71
N GLY A 205 1.76 6.11 -4.69
CA GLY A 205 1.74 7.56 -4.85
C GLY A 205 1.19 8.28 -3.62
N ILE A 206 0.27 7.65 -2.89
CA ILE A 206 -0.27 8.22 -1.65
C ILE A 206 0.81 8.38 -0.56
N LEU A 207 1.87 7.57 -0.56
CA LEU A 207 2.97 7.69 0.41
C LEU A 207 3.83 8.94 0.14
N LEU A 208 3.87 9.40 -1.12
CA LEU A 208 4.54 10.63 -1.53
C LEU A 208 3.65 11.86 -1.35
N LEU A 209 2.39 11.76 -1.78
CA LEU A 209 1.50 12.90 -1.96
C LEU A 209 0.44 13.05 -0.87
N CYS A 210 0.48 12.26 0.20
CA CYS A 210 -0.44 12.44 1.32
C CYS A 210 -0.31 13.83 1.96
N SER A 211 -1.43 14.37 2.40
CA SER A 211 -1.48 15.57 3.24
C SER A 211 -1.07 15.27 4.69
N SER A 212 -0.74 16.31 5.45
CA SER A 212 -0.52 16.21 6.90
C SER A 212 -1.76 15.72 7.65
N SER A 213 -2.96 16.07 7.17
CA SER A 213 -4.24 15.58 7.72
C SER A 213 -4.33 14.06 7.65
N LEU A 214 -4.01 13.46 6.49
CA LEU A 214 -3.99 12.01 6.34
C LEU A 214 -2.95 11.35 7.26
N VAL A 215 -1.77 11.96 7.41
CA VAL A 215 -0.76 11.48 8.37
C VAL A 215 -1.31 11.47 9.80
N GLY A 216 -2.02 12.53 10.21
CA GLY A 216 -2.70 12.62 11.50
C GLY A 216 -3.72 11.49 11.69
N MET A 217 -4.55 11.22 10.67
CA MET A 217 -5.52 10.13 10.70
C MET A 217 -4.88 8.74 10.80
N ILE A 218 -3.72 8.52 10.20
CA ILE A 218 -3.00 7.23 10.32
C ILE A 218 -2.48 7.02 11.76
N ARG A 219 -2.02 8.10 12.41
CA ARG A 219 -1.52 8.04 13.79
C ARG A 219 -2.65 7.92 14.81
N ASN A 220 -3.81 8.50 14.52
CA ASN A 220 -4.96 8.48 15.42
C ASN A 220 -5.59 7.08 15.52
N THR A 221 -5.59 6.50 16.72
CA THR A 221 -6.12 5.15 16.98
C THR A 221 -7.64 5.08 16.97
N THR A 222 -8.36 6.21 17.07
CA THR A 222 -9.83 6.25 16.98
C THR A 222 -10.33 6.10 15.55
N VAL A 223 -9.54 6.53 14.56
CA VAL A 223 -9.81 6.27 13.15
C VAL A 223 -9.60 4.78 12.89
N THR A 224 -10.65 4.08 12.48
CA THR A 224 -10.61 2.62 12.30
C THR A 224 -10.01 2.24 10.95
N ALA A 225 -9.60 0.96 10.81
CA ALA A 225 -9.18 0.41 9.53
C ALA A 225 -10.30 0.49 8.47
N THR A 226 -11.55 0.26 8.87
CA THR A 226 -12.74 0.39 8.02
C THR A 226 -12.92 1.83 7.54
N THR A 227 -12.72 2.81 8.41
CA THR A 227 -12.77 4.23 8.02
C THR A 227 -11.70 4.56 6.98
N LEU A 228 -10.47 4.09 7.15
CA LEU A 228 -9.40 4.30 6.15
C LEU A 228 -9.71 3.63 4.82
N ALA A 229 -10.27 2.41 4.83
CA ALA A 229 -10.69 1.72 3.62
C ALA A 229 -11.82 2.47 2.92
N ALA A 230 -12.80 2.99 3.67
CA ALA A 230 -13.89 3.80 3.12
C ALA A 230 -13.36 5.10 2.49
N ILE A 231 -12.43 5.80 3.15
CA ILE A 231 -11.75 6.97 2.57
C ILE A 231 -11.07 6.60 1.25
N ALA A 232 -10.28 5.53 1.22
CA ALA A 232 -9.59 5.09 0.01
C ALA A 232 -10.57 4.75 -1.13
N ARG A 233 -11.69 4.09 -0.82
CA ARG A 233 -12.74 3.80 -1.79
C ARG A 233 -13.40 5.06 -2.33
N VAL A 234 -13.72 6.04 -1.47
CA VAL A 234 -14.28 7.32 -1.91
C VAL A 234 -13.29 8.07 -2.81
N ILE A 235 -11.99 8.08 -2.51
CA ILE A 235 -10.99 8.67 -3.40
C ILE A 235 -11.00 7.97 -4.77
N GLN A 236 -11.01 6.63 -4.76
CA GLN A 236 -10.97 5.82 -5.98
C GLN A 236 -12.20 6.02 -6.88
N VAL A 237 -13.39 6.15 -6.30
CA VAL A 237 -14.67 6.11 -7.03
C VAL A 237 -15.27 7.51 -7.26
N VAL A 238 -15.09 8.43 -6.32
CA VAL A 238 -15.72 9.77 -6.36
C VAL A 238 -14.74 10.85 -6.84
N HIS A 239 -13.47 10.79 -6.44
CA HIS A 239 -12.48 11.82 -6.75
C HIS A 239 -11.55 11.40 -7.89
N SER A 240 -12.11 11.34 -9.11
CA SER A 240 -11.38 10.96 -10.34
C SER A 240 -10.12 11.80 -10.58
N ASP A 241 -10.15 13.09 -10.26
CA ASP A 241 -8.98 13.99 -10.36
C ASP A 241 -7.84 13.55 -9.42
N LEU A 242 -8.18 13.26 -8.15
CA LEU A 242 -7.18 12.80 -7.17
C LEU A 242 -6.62 11.44 -7.56
N MET A 243 -7.49 10.53 -8.02
CA MET A 243 -7.04 9.22 -8.49
C MET A 243 -6.14 9.35 -9.73
N SER A 244 -6.41 10.29 -10.64
CA SER A 244 -5.56 10.59 -11.80
C SER A 244 -4.19 11.11 -11.38
N ILE A 245 -4.13 12.03 -10.41
CA ILE A 245 -2.88 12.52 -9.82
C ILE A 245 -2.08 11.36 -9.21
N LEU A 246 -2.73 10.50 -8.43
CA LEU A 246 -2.08 9.35 -7.80
C LEU A 246 -1.60 8.34 -8.84
N HIS A 247 -2.38 8.05 -9.88
CA HIS A 247 -1.98 7.17 -10.98
C HIS A 247 -0.74 7.68 -11.72
N LEU A 248 -0.62 8.99 -11.93
CA LEU A 248 0.58 9.58 -12.52
C LEU A 248 1.81 9.42 -11.62
N ALA A 249 1.64 9.54 -10.30
CA ALA A 249 2.72 9.42 -9.32
C ALA A 249 3.07 7.97 -8.95
N ASN A 250 2.15 7.02 -9.12
CA ASN A 250 2.31 5.62 -8.69
C ASN A 250 3.58 4.95 -9.27
N PRO A 251 3.88 5.05 -10.58
CA PRO A 251 5.03 4.34 -11.14
C PRO A 251 6.38 4.79 -10.54
N ILE A 252 6.58 6.09 -10.33
CA ILE A 252 7.80 6.55 -9.64
C ILE A 252 7.78 6.17 -8.16
N ALA A 253 6.63 6.26 -7.48
CA ALA A 253 6.52 5.90 -6.08
C ALA A 253 6.85 4.42 -5.83
N GLU A 254 6.42 3.52 -6.71
CA GLU A 254 6.74 2.09 -6.66
C GLU A 254 8.23 1.83 -6.90
N LYS A 255 8.83 2.47 -7.91
CA LYS A 255 10.27 2.40 -8.20
C LYS A 255 11.10 2.86 -7.00
N LEU A 256 10.70 3.97 -6.37
CA LEU A 256 11.35 4.48 -5.16
C LEU A 256 11.13 3.56 -3.96
N PHE A 257 9.93 3.00 -3.78
CA PHE A 257 9.61 2.06 -2.71
C PHE A 257 10.47 0.79 -2.80
N HIS A 258 10.57 0.20 -3.99
CA HIS A 258 11.40 -0.98 -4.24
C HIS A 258 12.91 -0.67 -4.31
N ASN A 259 13.27 0.61 -4.41
CA ASN A 259 14.63 1.10 -4.63
C ASN A 259 15.24 0.57 -5.95
N HIS A 260 14.46 0.55 -7.02
CA HIS A 260 14.89 0.04 -8.32
C HIS A 260 14.23 0.79 -9.47
N GLY A 261 14.99 1.06 -10.53
CA GLY A 261 14.49 1.62 -11.79
C GLY A 261 14.01 3.09 -11.73
N TYR A 262 14.25 3.81 -10.63
CA TYR A 262 13.86 5.22 -10.46
C TYR A 262 14.79 6.21 -11.20
N GLN A 263 15.97 5.76 -11.63
CA GLN A 263 16.99 6.61 -12.27
C GLN A 263 16.58 7.05 -13.67
N ASP A 264 15.92 6.17 -14.41
CA ASP A 264 15.51 6.41 -15.80
C ASP A 264 14.10 7.02 -15.90
N TYR A 265 13.57 7.55 -14.80
CA TYR A 265 12.21 8.07 -14.78
C TYR A 265 12.14 9.45 -15.43
N ASP A 266 11.25 9.63 -16.41
CA ASP A 266 11.04 10.93 -17.06
C ASP A 266 10.29 11.88 -16.13
N THR A 267 11.08 12.60 -15.32
CA THR A 267 10.58 13.60 -14.37
C THR A 267 9.90 14.77 -15.05
N LYS A 268 10.34 15.15 -16.26
CA LYS A 268 9.78 16.31 -16.98
C LYS A 268 8.38 16.00 -17.49
N GLN A 269 8.21 14.84 -18.15
CA GLN A 269 6.91 14.41 -18.63
C GLN A 269 5.90 14.22 -17.49
N LEU A 270 6.34 13.66 -16.35
CA LEU A 270 5.47 13.52 -15.18
C LEU A 270 4.99 14.90 -14.67
N LEU A 271 5.92 15.85 -14.49
CA LEU A 271 5.59 17.18 -13.99
C LEU A 271 4.69 17.96 -14.96
N GLU A 272 4.92 17.84 -16.27
CA GLU A 272 4.06 18.44 -17.29
C GLU A 272 2.62 17.94 -17.20
N LYS A 273 2.42 16.60 -17.13
CA LYS A 273 1.09 16.00 -16.97
C LYS A 273 0.41 16.44 -15.67
N LEU A 274 1.17 16.54 -14.57
CA LEU A 274 0.63 16.94 -13.27
C LEU A 274 0.25 18.42 -13.19
N ARG A 275 0.95 19.30 -13.92
CA ARG A 275 0.61 20.73 -13.97
C ARG A 275 -0.78 20.99 -14.53
N VAL A 276 -1.26 20.16 -15.46
CA VAL A 276 -2.63 20.25 -15.98
C VAL A 276 -3.65 20.21 -14.83
N PHE A 277 -3.46 19.32 -13.86
CA PHE A 277 -4.32 19.20 -12.69
C PHE A 277 -4.11 20.33 -11.67
N GLY A 278 -2.85 20.77 -11.48
CA GLY A 278 -2.53 21.89 -10.59
C GLY A 278 -3.18 23.21 -11.05
N SER A 279 -3.18 23.47 -12.36
CA SER A 279 -3.79 24.66 -12.95
C SER A 279 -5.33 24.65 -12.84
N ILE A 280 -5.97 23.48 -12.94
CA ILE A 280 -7.42 23.33 -12.76
C ILE A 280 -7.82 23.62 -11.31
N SER A 281 -7.03 23.15 -10.33
CA SER A 281 -7.31 23.38 -8.91
C SER A 281 -7.24 24.86 -8.51
N VAL A 282 -6.28 25.61 -9.07
CA VAL A 282 -6.16 27.07 -8.86
C VAL A 282 -7.27 27.85 -9.58
N GLY A 283 -7.70 27.38 -10.75
CA GLY A 283 -8.82 27.96 -11.51
C GLY A 283 -10.17 27.84 -10.80
N GLN A 284 -10.49 26.65 -10.24
CA GLN A 284 -11.72 26.42 -9.47
C GLN A 284 -11.73 27.18 -8.13
N ALA A 285 -10.58 27.32 -7.46
CA ALA A 285 -10.48 28.12 -6.24
C ALA A 285 -10.75 29.62 -6.48
N ARG A 286 -10.35 30.15 -7.65
CA ARG A 286 -10.68 31.52 -8.07
C ARG A 286 -12.14 31.70 -8.47
N ALA A 287 -12.76 30.70 -9.08
CA ALA A 287 -14.17 30.73 -9.45
C ALA A 287 -15.11 30.67 -8.23
N ASN A 288 -14.71 29.96 -7.16
CA ASN A 288 -15.49 29.83 -5.93
C ASN A 288 -15.13 30.88 -4.85
N GLY A 289 -14.17 31.78 -5.12
CA GLY A 289 -13.67 32.77 -4.17
C GLY A 289 -14.52 34.06 -4.07
N GLY A 290 -15.70 34.10 -4.70
CA GLY A 290 -16.67 35.18 -4.51
C GLY A 290 -17.71 34.77 -3.49
N ASN A 291 -17.63 35.36 -2.29
CA ASN A 291 -18.69 35.41 -1.28
C ASN A 291 -18.77 34.24 -0.27
N ALA A 292 -17.92 34.28 0.75
CA ALA A 292 -18.22 33.73 2.09
C ALA A 292 -17.29 34.41 3.11
N GLY A 293 -17.47 35.72 3.29
CA GLY A 293 -16.99 36.42 4.47
C GLY A 293 -17.98 36.18 5.62
N ASP A 294 -17.42 36.05 6.82
CA ASP A 294 -18.08 36.20 8.13
C ASP A 294 -19.31 35.34 8.42
N GLU A 295 -19.11 34.20 9.11
CA GLU A 295 -20.05 33.75 10.16
C GLU A 295 -19.54 32.51 10.93
N TRP A 296 -18.52 32.64 11.76
CA TRP A 296 -18.31 31.68 12.89
C TRP A 296 -17.64 32.38 14.08
N ARG A 297 -18.43 33.19 14.80
CA ARG A 297 -18.27 33.44 16.24
C ARG A 297 -19.63 33.33 16.89
N GLN A 298 -19.94 32.16 17.47
CA GLN A 298 -20.64 32.00 18.75
C GLN A 298 -20.11 30.74 19.42
#